data_AF-A0A4U9D263-F1
#
_entry.id   AF-A0A4U9D263-F1
#
_cell.length_a   1.000
_cell.length_b   1.000
_cell.length_c   1.000
_cell.angle_alpha   90.00
_cell.angle_beta   90.00
_cell.angle_gamma   90.00
#
_symmetry.space_group_name_H-M   'P 1'
#
loop_
_entity.id
_entity.type
_entity.pdbx_description
1 polymer ?
#
loop_
_entity_poly.entity_id
_entity_poly.type
_entity_poly.pdbx_seq_one_letter_code
_entity_poly.pdbx_strand_id
1 'polypeptide(L)' 'MAAINGKGFPTPLSTLDSALTLFADPFYQDGPNDMGIGWNVLASLQRVAVGFGLAALVGIPLGFLIGRSLFFAPHV' A
#
# COMPACT_ATOMS: atom_id res chain seq x y z
N MET A 1 19.33 27.94 -3.30
CA MET A 1 18.01 28.42 -3.79
C MET A 1 17.95 28.23 -5.30
N ALA A 2 17.69 27.00 -5.78
CA ALA A 2 17.87 26.65 -7.21
C ALA A 2 16.74 25.76 -7.77
N ALA A 3 15.56 25.77 -7.13
CA ALA A 3 14.39 25.00 -7.58
C ALA A 3 13.28 25.88 -8.18
N ILE A 4 13.56 27.16 -8.48
CA ILE A 4 12.55 28.13 -8.92
C ILE A 4 12.69 28.53 -10.40
N ASN A 5 13.80 28.17 -11.07
CA ASN A 5 14.15 28.67 -12.42
C ASN A 5 14.44 27.55 -13.45
N GLY A 6 13.87 26.36 -13.26
CA GLY A 6 13.95 25.28 -14.25
C GLY A 6 12.82 25.37 -15.25
N LYS A 7 13.08 25.86 -16.47
CA LYS A 7 12.17 25.89 -17.64
C LYS A 7 11.71 24.50 -18.16
N GLY A 8 11.74 23.49 -17.30
CA GLY A 8 11.35 22.10 -17.60
C GLY A 8 10.67 21.40 -16.42
N PHE A 9 10.44 22.10 -15.30
CA PHE A 9 9.61 21.57 -14.21
C PHE A 9 8.20 22.15 -14.33
N PRO A 10 7.15 21.32 -14.51
CA PRO A 10 5.78 21.78 -14.40
C PRO A 10 5.60 22.50 -13.07
N THR A 11 4.96 23.68 -13.08
CA THR A 11 4.65 24.45 -11.88
C THR A 11 3.90 23.56 -10.87
N PRO A 12 4.06 23.76 -9.55
CA PRO A 12 3.36 22.96 -8.52
C PRO A 12 1.85 22.84 -8.76
N LEU A 13 1.26 23.91 -9.33
CA LEU A 13 -0.14 23.94 -9.77
C LEU A 13 -0.42 22.99 -10.94
N SER A 14 0.41 22.98 -11.98
CA SER A 14 0.24 22.07 -13.12
C SER A 14 0.53 20.59 -12.78
N THR A 15 1.41 20.32 -11.82
CA THR A 15 1.58 18.96 -11.28
C THR A 15 0.40 18.52 -10.44
N LEU A 16 -0.24 19.44 -9.70
CA LEU A 16 -1.45 19.14 -8.93
C LEU A 16 -2.63 18.85 -9.86
N ASP A 17 -2.80 19.66 -10.91
CA ASP A 17 -3.84 19.48 -11.92
C ASP A 17 -3.65 18.14 -12.65
N SER A 18 -2.41 17.84 -13.09
CA SER A 18 -2.11 16.54 -13.72
C SER A 18 -2.28 15.36 -12.76
N ALA A 19 -1.92 15.53 -11.48
CA ALA A 19 -2.14 14.51 -10.47
C ALA A 19 -3.65 14.24 -10.31
N LEU A 20 -4.48 15.27 -10.24
CA LEU A 20 -5.93 15.12 -10.16
C LEU A 20 -6.49 14.37 -11.38
N THR A 21 -6.01 14.67 -12.59
CA THR A 21 -6.45 13.94 -13.80
C THR A 21 -5.98 12.48 -13.80
N LEU A 22 -4.76 12.19 -13.33
CA LEU A 22 -4.24 10.81 -13.21
C LEU A 22 -4.92 10.01 -12.09
N PHE A 23 -5.35 10.68 -11.02
CA PHE A 23 -6.15 10.09 -9.94
C PHE A 23 -7.65 10.05 -10.26
N ALA A 24 -8.12 10.71 -11.32
CA ALA A 24 -9.52 10.70 -11.73
C ALA A 24 -9.93 9.39 -12.39
N ASP A 25 -9.02 8.73 -13.13
CA ASP A 25 -9.21 7.38 -13.65
C ASP A 25 -8.02 6.45 -13.34
N PRO A 26 -7.82 6.10 -12.06
CA PRO A 26 -6.65 5.34 -11.63
C PRO A 26 -6.70 3.86 -12.07
N PHE A 27 -7.85 3.36 -12.54
CA PHE A 27 -8.08 1.96 -12.92
C PHE A 27 -8.24 1.74 -14.43
N TYR A 28 -7.85 2.72 -15.22
CA TYR A 28 -7.80 2.64 -16.66
C TYR A 28 -6.88 1.51 -17.21
N GLN A 29 -7.23 0.98 -18.39
CA GLN A 29 -6.41 0.03 -19.17
C GLN A 29 -6.60 0.30 -20.67
N ASP A 30 -5.76 1.14 -21.28
CA ASP A 30 -5.80 1.34 -22.75
C ASP A 30 -4.86 0.44 -23.53
N GLY A 31 -4.01 -0.35 -22.88
CA GLY A 31 -3.16 -1.28 -23.61
C GLY A 31 -2.41 -2.28 -22.74
N PRO A 32 -1.71 -3.24 -23.37
CA PRO A 32 -0.97 -4.29 -22.67
C PRO A 32 0.14 -3.77 -21.74
N ASN A 33 0.63 -2.55 -21.98
CA ASN A 33 1.73 -1.94 -21.23
C ASN A 33 1.38 -0.56 -20.62
N ASP A 34 0.16 -0.06 -20.84
CA ASP A 34 -0.35 1.19 -20.26
C ASP A 34 -1.55 0.86 -19.38
N MET A 35 -1.24 0.46 -18.14
CA MET A 35 -2.21 0.17 -17.10
C MET A 35 -2.15 1.27 -16.05
N GLY A 36 -3.32 1.74 -15.62
CA GLY A 36 -3.44 2.76 -14.59
C GLY A 36 -2.71 2.37 -13.31
N ILE A 37 -2.21 3.38 -12.58
CA ILE A 37 -1.45 3.19 -11.33
C ILE A 37 -2.24 2.40 -10.27
N GLY A 38 -3.57 2.45 -10.32
CA GLY A 38 -4.47 1.77 -9.41
C GLY A 38 -4.34 0.24 -9.48
N TRP A 39 -4.09 -0.33 -10.66
CA TRP A 39 -3.88 -1.78 -10.79
C TRP A 39 -2.59 -2.25 -10.12
N ASN A 40 -1.51 -1.47 -10.23
CA ASN A 40 -0.24 -1.77 -9.56
C ASN A 40 -0.35 -1.65 -8.03
N VAL A 41 -1.05 -0.62 -7.55
CA VAL A 41 -1.32 -0.44 -6.11
C VAL A 41 -2.21 -1.56 -5.58
N LEU A 42 -3.29 -1.90 -6.31
CA LEU A 42 -4.19 -2.99 -5.94
C LEU A 42 -3.46 -4.34 -5.91
N ALA A 43 -2.63 -4.65 -6.90
CA ALA A 43 -1.82 -5.87 -6.92
C ALA A 43 -0.83 -5.94 -5.73
N SER A 44 -0.25 -4.79 -5.36
CA SER A 44 0.63 -4.70 -4.18
C SER A 44 -0.14 -4.91 -2.88
N LEU A 45 -1.30 -4.27 -2.73
CA LEU A 45 -2.19 -4.45 -1.58
C LEU A 45 -2.69 -5.88 -1.48
N GLN A 46 -3.04 -6.51 -2.61
CA GLN A 46 -3.46 -7.90 -2.66
C GLN A 46 -2.36 -8.83 -2.12
N ARG A 47 -1.11 -8.65 -2.56
CA ARG A 47 0.02 -9.44 -2.04
C ARG A 47 0.17 -9.29 -0.53
N VAL A 48 0.06 -8.07 -0.01
CA VAL A 48 0.12 -7.81 1.44
C VAL A 48 -1.06 -8.45 2.16
N ALA A 49 -2.27 -8.31 1.64
CA ALA A 49 -3.48 -8.87 2.21
C ALA A 49 -3.42 -10.40 2.30
N VAL A 50 -2.89 -11.07 1.27
CA VAL A 50 -2.70 -12.52 1.27
C VAL A 50 -1.69 -12.94 2.34
N GLY A 51 -0.51 -12.30 2.39
CA GLY A 51 0.51 -12.61 3.39
C GLY A 51 0.05 -12.36 4.83
N PHE A 52 -0.58 -11.21 5.07
CA PHE A 52 -1.15 -10.85 6.37
C PHE A 52 -2.30 -11.79 6.75
N GLY A 53 -3.19 -12.12 5.82
CA GLY A 53 -4.31 -13.02 6.07
C GLY A 53 -3.86 -14.42 6.50
N LEU A 54 -2.85 -14.98 5.82
CA LEU A 54 -2.26 -16.27 6.21
C LEU A 54 -1.57 -16.21 7.57
N ALA A 55 -0.81 -15.14 7.83
CA ALA A 55 -0.16 -14.92 9.11
C ALA A 55 -1.18 -14.75 10.25
N ALA A 56 -2.28 -14.03 10.02
CA ALA A 56 -3.36 -13.89 10.99
C ALA A 56 -4.06 -15.22 11.26
N LEU A 57 -4.32 -16.00 10.21
CA LEU A 57 -4.98 -17.31 10.32
C LEU A 57 -4.20 -18.30 11.20
N VAL A 58 -2.87 -18.27 11.15
CA VAL A 58 -2.02 -19.16 11.97
C VAL A 58 -1.59 -18.50 13.28
N GLY A 59 -1.20 -17.23 13.22
CA GLY A 59 -0.65 -16.47 14.34
C GLY A 59 -1.67 -16.15 15.42
N ILE A 60 -2.93 -15.88 15.06
CA ILE A 60 -3.98 -15.63 16.05
C ILE A 60 -4.26 -16.90 16.87
N PRO A 61 -4.57 -18.07 16.27
CA PRO A 61 -4.77 -19.30 17.04
C PRO A 61 -3.54 -19.68 17.88
N LEU A 62 -2.33 -19.62 17.32
CA LEU A 62 -1.11 -19.93 18.07
C LEU A 62 -0.89 -18.94 19.23
N GLY A 63 -1.10 -17.65 19.00
CA GLY A 63 -1.01 -16.62 20.03
C GLY A 63 -1.98 -16.88 21.19
N PHE A 64 -3.22 -17.28 20.88
CA PHE A 64 -4.18 -17.68 21.92
C PHE A 64 -3.79 -18.96 22.66
N LEU A 65 -3.27 -19.97 21.96
CA LEU A 65 -2.80 -21.21 22.59
C LEU A 65 -1.63 -20.95 23.56
N ILE A 66 -0.67 -20.13 23.14
CA ILE A 66 0.46 -19.72 23.98
C ILE A 66 -0.03 -18.84 25.14
N GLY A 67 -0.85 -17.83 24.87
CA GLY A 67 -1.38 -16.92 25.90
C GLY A 67 -2.30 -17.59 26.93
N ARG A 68 -2.99 -18.68 26.54
CA ARG A 68 -3.78 -19.52 27.45
C ARG A 68 -2.91 -20.38 28.36
N SER A 69 -1.72 -20.77 27.89
CA SER A 69 -0.78 -21.53 28.73
C SER A 69 -0.20 -20.58 29.80
N LEU A 70 -0.38 -20.96 31.07
CA LEU A 70 0.05 -20.26 32.29
C LEU A 70 1.58 -20.13 32.40
N PHE A 71 2.30 -19.76 31.35
CA PHE A 71 3.76 -19.62 31.40
C PHE A 71 4.18 -18.42 32.28
N PHE A 72 3.28 -17.45 32.49
CA PHE A 72 3.48 -16.28 33.35
C PHE A 72 2.55 -16.30 34.57
N ALA A 73 2.33 -17.47 35.19
CA ALA A 73 2.02 -17.51 36.61
C ALA A 73 3.39 -17.49 37.33
N PRO A 74 3.94 -16.33 37.72
CA PRO A 74 5.09 -16.33 38.60
C PRO A 74 4.67 -17.12 39.83
N HIS A 75 5.38 -18.22 40.09
CA HIS A 75 5.27 -18.96 41.33
C HIS A 75 5.80 -18.05 42.44
N VAL A 76 4.93 -17.19 42.99
CA VAL A 76 5.14 -16.42 44.21
C VAL A 76 4.23 -16.95 45.31
#